data_AF-D6LJ06-F1
#
_entry.id   AF-D6LJ06-F1
#
_cell.length_a   1.000
_cell.length_b   1.000
_cell.length_c   1.000
_cell.angle_alpha   90.00
_cell.angle_beta   90.00
_cell.angle_gamma   90.00
#
_symmetry.space_group_name_H-M   'P 1'
#
loop_
_entity.id
_entity.type
_entity.pdbx_description
1 polymer ?
#
loop_
_entity_poly.entity_id
_entity_poly.type
_entity_poly.pdbx_seq_one_letter_code
_entity_poly.pdbx_strand_id
1 'polypeptide(L)'
;MNTNIWKKIKFIIYYFIGFFAFRYIFDNLLYKFGFEQTTPKIQHIFYSSILFSVTFGLFFKKNEIKKIDIYILLIIIVFAIGVYFLIHN
;
A
#
# COMPACT_ATOMS: atom_id res chain seq x y z
N MET A 1 -7.15 24.97 -11.99
CA MET A 1 -6.92 23.51 -12.04
C MET A 1 -8.17 22.79 -11.52
N ASN A 2 -8.79 21.92 -12.31
CA ASN A 2 -10.12 21.33 -12.04
C ASN A 2 -10.13 20.51 -10.75
N THR A 3 -11.08 20.77 -9.84
CA THR A 3 -11.24 20.08 -8.53
C THR A 3 -11.40 18.56 -8.67
N ASN A 4 -11.92 18.08 -9.81
CA ASN A 4 -12.05 16.65 -10.10
C ASN A 4 -10.68 15.95 -10.30
N ILE A 5 -9.70 16.64 -10.89
CA ILE A 5 -8.36 16.08 -11.10
C ILE A 5 -7.65 15.90 -9.75
N TRP A 6 -7.75 16.89 -8.87
CA TRP A 6 -7.18 16.83 -7.52
C TRP A 6 -7.77 15.70 -6.67
N LYS A 7 -9.10 15.45 -6.77
CA LYS A 7 -9.73 14.30 -6.09
C LYS A 7 -9.15 12.97 -6.58
N LYS A 8 -8.95 12.82 -7.88
CA LYS A 8 -8.38 11.60 -8.48
C LYS A 8 -6.92 11.38 -8.06
N ILE A 9 -6.11 12.43 -8.02
CA ILE A 9 -4.72 12.37 -7.53
C ILE A 9 -4.68 11.94 -6.06
N LYS A 10 -5.50 12.54 -5.19
CA LYS A 10 -5.58 12.15 -3.77
C LYS A 10 -5.96 10.67 -3.60
N PHE A 11 -6.89 10.19 -4.42
CA PHE A 11 -7.30 8.79 -4.42
C PHE A 11 -6.15 7.87 -4.83
N ILE A 12 -5.46 8.16 -5.94
CA ILE A 12 -4.29 7.37 -6.39
C ILE A 12 -3.20 7.32 -5.31
N ILE A 13 -2.88 8.45 -4.67
CA ILE A 13 -1.89 8.51 -3.60
C ILE A 13 -2.32 7.66 -2.39
N TYR A 14 -3.60 7.74 -2.00
CA TYR A 14 -4.14 6.94 -0.90
C TYR A 14 -3.98 5.43 -1.16
N TYR A 15 -4.34 4.95 -2.35
CA TYR A 15 -4.16 3.55 -2.71
C TYR A 15 -2.68 3.17 -2.81
N PHE A 16 -1.83 4.07 -3.29
CA PHE A 16 -0.39 3.85 -3.35
C PHE A 16 0.22 3.56 -1.99
N ILE A 17 -0.07 4.40 -1.00
CA ILE A 17 0.43 4.20 0.36
C ILE A 17 -0.13 2.90 0.95
N GLY A 18 -1.43 2.64 0.75
CA GLY A 18 -2.09 1.44 1.27
C GLY A 18 -1.54 0.15 0.67
N PHE A 19 -1.43 0.07 -0.65
CA PHE A 19 -0.86 -1.09 -1.35
C PHE A 19 0.60 -1.29 -1.01
N PHE A 20 1.39 -0.21 -0.92
CA PHE A 20 2.80 -0.31 -0.55
C PHE A 20 2.97 -0.92 0.84
N ALA A 21 2.24 -0.40 1.83
CA ALA A 21 2.32 -0.92 3.20
C ALA A 21 1.79 -2.36 3.29
N PHE A 22 0.66 -2.66 2.65
CA PHE A 22 0.09 -4.01 2.64
C PHE A 22 1.01 -5.04 1.98
N ARG A 23 1.57 -4.71 0.82
CA ARG A 23 2.50 -5.56 0.08
C ARG A 23 3.79 -5.75 0.88
N TYR A 24 4.30 -4.68 1.49
CA TYR A 24 5.44 -4.75 2.38
C TYR A 24 5.19 -5.71 3.54
N ILE A 25 4.04 -5.63 4.22
CA ILE A 25 3.66 -6.57 5.29
C ILE A 25 3.65 -8.00 4.77
N PHE A 26 2.94 -8.25 3.68
CA PHE A 26 2.67 -9.59 3.19
C PHE A 26 3.93 -10.30 2.70
N ASP A 27 4.69 -9.67 1.80
CA ASP A 27 5.89 -10.26 1.20
C ASP A 27 6.94 -10.58 2.28
N ASN A 28 7.06 -9.70 3.28
CA ASN A 28 7.98 -9.90 4.40
C ASN A 28 7.55 -11.01 5.37
N LEU A 29 6.26 -11.13 5.66
CA LEU A 29 5.75 -12.24 6.48
C LEU A 29 5.94 -13.57 5.76
N LEU A 30 5.68 -13.62 4.46
CA LEU A 30 5.94 -14.82 3.64
C LEU A 30 7.41 -15.24 3.70
N TYR A 31 8.33 -14.27 3.59
CA TYR A 31 9.76 -14.51 3.76
C TYR A 31 10.10 -15.02 5.17
N LYS A 32 9.61 -14.36 6.24
CA LYS A 32 9.88 -14.77 7.63
C LYS A 32 9.39 -16.19 7.94
N PHE A 33 8.25 -16.59 7.40
CA PHE A 33 7.68 -17.93 7.59
C PHE A 33 8.23 -18.98 6.60
N GLY A 34 9.17 -18.62 5.72
CA GLY A 34 9.83 -19.55 4.81
C GLY A 34 9.01 -19.96 3.59
N PHE A 35 7.90 -19.29 3.31
CA PHE A 35 7.14 -19.48 2.06
C PHE A 35 7.88 -18.91 0.85
N GLU A 36 8.64 -17.83 1.05
CA GLU A 36 9.54 -17.26 0.05
C GLU A 36 11.00 -17.41 0.50
N GLN A 37 11.85 -17.90 -0.41
CA GLN A 37 13.27 -18.14 -0.15
C GLN A 37 14.13 -16.88 -0.30
N THR A 38 13.61 -15.85 -0.98
CA THR A 38 14.33 -14.61 -1.28
C THR A 38 13.77 -13.45 -0.50
N THR A 39 14.65 -12.62 0.08
CA THR A 39 14.22 -11.39 0.77
C THR A 39 13.51 -10.46 -0.20
N PRO A 40 12.32 -9.94 0.15
CA PRO A 40 11.56 -9.10 -0.75
C PRO A 40 12.28 -7.77 -1.01
N LYS A 41 12.42 -7.43 -2.29
CA LYS A 41 13.07 -6.18 -2.71
C LYS A 41 12.08 -5.03 -2.65
N ILE A 42 12.45 -3.96 -1.94
CA ILE A 42 11.65 -2.73 -1.86
C ILE A 42 11.33 -2.14 -3.25
N GLN A 43 12.24 -2.27 -4.22
CA GLN A 43 11.97 -1.83 -5.60
C GLN A 43 10.79 -2.58 -6.23
N HIS A 44 10.72 -3.90 -6.04
CA HIS A 44 9.62 -4.71 -6.57
C HIS A 44 8.28 -4.36 -5.92
N ILE A 45 8.28 -4.16 -4.59
CA ILE A 45 7.12 -3.68 -3.84
C ILE A 45 6.68 -2.30 -4.34
N PHE A 46 7.62 -1.40 -4.60
CA PHE A 46 7.35 -0.06 -5.10
C PHE A 46 6.69 -0.08 -6.49
N TYR A 47 7.30 -0.78 -7.46
CA TYR A 47 6.76 -0.86 -8.82
C TYR A 47 5.37 -1.51 -8.87
N SER A 48 5.19 -2.62 -8.15
CA SER A 48 3.89 -3.27 -8.06
C SER A 48 2.84 -2.35 -7.43
N SER A 49 3.18 -1.62 -6.36
CA SER A 49 2.27 -0.68 -5.71
C SER A 49 1.85 0.46 -6.62
N ILE A 50 2.77 1.02 -7.45
CA ILE A 50 2.41 2.01 -8.48
C ILE A 50 1.40 1.41 -9.46
N LEU A 51 1.71 0.24 -10.02
CA LEU A 51 0.87 -0.41 -11.03
C LEU A 51 -0.54 -0.68 -10.49
N PHE A 52 -0.64 -1.24 -9.28
CA PHE A 52 -1.92 -1.52 -8.64
C PHE A 52 -2.70 -0.24 -8.32
N SER A 53 -2.02 0.83 -7.91
CA SER A 53 -2.68 2.08 -7.50
C SER A 53 -3.16 2.91 -8.67
N VAL A 54 -2.42 2.91 -9.78
CA VAL A 54 -2.87 3.51 -11.04
C VAL A 54 -4.04 2.70 -11.60
N THR A 55 -3.95 1.37 -11.62
CA THR A 55 -5.04 0.49 -12.04
C THR A 55 -6.29 0.74 -11.20
N PHE A 56 -6.21 0.64 -9.88
CA PHE A 56 -7.34 0.91 -8.99
C PHE A 56 -7.86 2.35 -9.15
N GLY A 57 -7.01 3.36 -9.19
CA GLY A 57 -7.43 4.76 -9.34
C GLY A 57 -8.03 5.12 -10.71
N LEU A 58 -7.80 4.29 -11.74
CA LEU A 58 -8.44 4.43 -13.05
C LEU A 58 -9.76 3.68 -13.15
N PHE A 59 -9.86 2.48 -12.55
CA PHE A 59 -11.04 1.61 -12.63
C PHE A 59 -12.07 1.85 -11.51
N PHE A 60 -11.69 2.31 -10.32
CA PHE A 60 -12.64 2.59 -9.24
C PHE A 60 -13.34 3.93 -9.46
N LYS A 61 -14.66 3.87 -9.66
CA LYS A 61 -15.54 5.02 -9.93
C LYS A 61 -15.85 5.87 -8.68
N LYS A 62 -15.44 5.41 -7.49
CA LYS A 62 -15.77 6.01 -6.19
C LYS A 62 -14.66 6.97 -5.77
N ASN A 63 -14.76 8.23 -6.18
CA ASN A 63 -13.75 9.27 -5.88
C ASN A 63 -13.85 9.86 -4.46
N GLU A 64 -14.30 9.09 -3.48
CA GLU A 64 -14.50 9.57 -2.11
C GLU A 64 -13.79 8.69 -1.10
N ILE A 65 -12.78 9.27 -0.45
CA ILE A 65 -12.10 8.69 0.71
C ILE A 65 -12.92 9.10 1.94
N LYS A 66 -13.44 8.12 2.68
CA LYS A 66 -14.17 8.32 3.93
C LYS A 66 -13.21 8.34 5.12
N LYS A 67 -13.68 8.82 6.27
CA LYS A 67 -12.90 8.79 7.52
C LYS A 67 -12.43 7.38 7.89
N ILE A 68 -13.29 6.37 7.71
CA ILE A 68 -12.96 4.97 8.00
C ILE A 68 -11.79 4.45 7.16
N ASP A 69 -11.69 4.89 5.90
CA ASP A 69 -10.61 4.50 4.99
C ASP A 69 -9.25 5.02 5.52
N ILE A 70 -9.22 6.24 6.05
CA ILE A 70 -8.02 6.84 6.67
C ILE A 70 -7.62 6.06 7.93
N TYR A 71 -8.57 5.67 8.77
CA TYR A 71 -8.27 4.86 9.97
C TYR A 71 -7.69 3.49 9.60
N ILE A 72 -8.26 2.83 8.58
CA ILE A 72 -7.73 1.56 8.06
C ILE A 72 -6.29 1.75 7.56
N LEU A 73 -6.01 2.82 6.81
CA LEU A 73 -4.66 3.12 6.33
C LEU A 73 -3.66 3.30 7.48
N LEU A 74 -4.04 4.04 8.53
CA LEU A 74 -3.20 4.22 9.72
C LEU A 74 -2.89 2.88 10.41
N ILE A 75 -3.89 2.02 10.56
CA ILE A 75 -3.70 0.68 11.15
C ILE A 75 -2.70 -0.14 10.32
N ILE A 76 -2.83 -0.12 8.99
CA ILE A 76 -1.90 -0.83 8.08
C ILE A 76 -0.48 -0.27 8.22
N ILE A 77 -0.31 1.05 8.33
CA ILE A 77 1.02 1.66 8.52
C ILE A 77 1.64 1.21 9.86
N VAL A 78 0.88 1.24 10.94
CA VAL A 78 1.35 0.76 12.26
C VAL A 78 1.76 -0.72 12.18
N PHE A 79 0.98 -1.54 11.48
CA PHE A 79 1.30 -2.95 11.30
C PHE A 79 2.56 -3.16 10.46
N ALA A 80 2.78 -2.35 9.40
CA ALA A 80 4.00 -2.40 8.59
C ALA A 80 5.25 -2.06 9.42
N ILE A 81 5.15 -1.08 10.32
CA ILE A 81 6.21 -0.75 11.27
C ILE A 81 6.49 -1.96 12.19
N GLY A 82 5.44 -2.58 12.73
CA GLY A 82 5.57 -3.79 13.55
C GLY A 82 6.27 -4.95 12.82
N VAL A 83 5.92 -5.18 11.55
CA VAL A 83 6.56 -6.18 10.70
C VAL A 83 8.02 -5.84 10.42
N TYR A 84 8.36 -4.57 10.20
CA TYR A 84 9.76 -4.14 10.04
C TYR A 84 10.60 -4.57 11.26
N PHE A 85 10.12 -4.28 12.48
CA PHE A 85 10.79 -4.70 13.71
C PHE A 85 10.85 -6.22 13.86
N LEU A 86 9.81 -6.95 13.48
CA LEU A 86 9.77 -8.42 13.59
C LEU A 86 10.82 -9.13 12.71
N ILE A 87 11.23 -8.51 11.61
CA ILE A 87 12.20 -9.10 10.66
C ILE A 87 13.63 -8.72 11.02
N HIS A 88 13.85 -7.46 11.39
CA HIS A 88 15.19 -6.89 11.58
C HIS A 88 15.70 -7.03 13.02
N ASN A 89 14.89 -7.61 13.92
CA ASN A 89 15.22 -7.94 15.30
C ASN A 89 15.08 -9.46 15.51
#